data_AF-A0A0C9VJD2-F1
#
_entry.id   AF-A0A0C9VJD2-F1
#
_cell.length_a   1.000
_cell.length_b   1.000
_cell.length_c   1.000
_cell.angle_alpha   90.00
_cell.angle_beta   90.00
_cell.angle_gamma   90.00
#
_symmetry.space_group_name_H-M   'P 1'
#
loop_
_entity.id
_entity.type
_entity.pdbx_description
1 polymer ?
#
loop_
_entity_poly.entity_id
_entity_poly.type
_entity_poly.pdbx_seq_one_letter_code
_entity_poly.pdbx_strand_id
1 'polypeptide(L)'
;MREEIRGITRSTGLPHLFITINPADYHNPIPQFLAGRDIDLDKFYHKLDTKSEAFTHIQTVAQNPIASAEAFKKLIDGFIDIIAGFKRPDKIGVFGEVDSYYGVVEAQDHGSLHCHFFFWLKGGLSPQTVKEQALADPEWKRKLFKWLDDIVCQDFPADTTANRPDFTDPDRKLPAMSRPPDPNDYAFEETWQQDLRNLLEITGQVHTHSSTCFKHLPEYIKGLRNEDKDCCFNLPREFVKETYLDDDGHIHLKCSNGYINGYNDICVTCLCCNMDIKYMGSGTAAMAMVQYVTNYIAKLSLDSSTVFTALCGAIKAVCEYPPIDPITEQIDNNEQSHLLLLKTCNSMIGKRELSGQQVASFLLNIPNRFTNHKFDKMWW
;
A
#
# COMPACT_ATOMS: atom_id res chain seq x y z
N MET A 1 14.10 8.05 7.50
CA MET A 1 12.66 7.77 7.32
C MET A 1 11.83 8.00 8.56
N ARG A 2 11.96 7.21 9.65
CA ARG A 2 11.13 7.41 10.86
C ARG A 2 11.24 8.83 11.44
N GLU A 3 12.46 9.34 11.55
CA GLU A 3 12.71 10.71 12.00
C GLU A 3 12.26 11.78 10.98
N GLU A 4 12.19 11.44 9.70
CA GLU A 4 11.69 12.34 8.65
C GLU A 4 10.17 12.54 8.80
N ILE A 5 9.42 11.44 8.94
CA ILE A 5 7.96 11.50 9.22
C ILE A 5 7.71 12.28 10.52
N ARG A 6 8.47 11.99 11.59
CA ARG A 6 8.37 12.74 12.85
C ARG A 6 8.69 14.23 12.65
N GLY A 7 9.65 14.56 11.79
CA GLY A 7 10.00 15.93 11.43
C GLY A 7 8.83 16.67 10.76
N ILE A 8 8.17 16.03 9.79
CA ILE A 8 6.94 16.56 9.20
C ILE A 8 5.86 16.71 10.27
N THR A 9 5.57 15.65 11.04
CA THR A 9 4.53 15.69 12.08
C THR A 9 4.73 16.81 13.10
N ARG A 10 5.99 17.10 13.47
CA ARG A 10 6.31 18.21 14.40
C ARG A 10 6.10 19.58 13.78
N SER A 11 6.22 19.73 12.46
CA SER A 11 6.08 21.01 11.77
C SER A 11 4.68 21.28 11.24
N THR A 12 3.96 20.24 10.80
CA THR A 12 2.64 20.36 10.16
C THR A 12 1.49 19.75 10.97
N GLY A 13 1.77 19.14 12.13
CA GLY A 13 0.78 18.43 12.93
C GLY A 13 0.56 16.98 12.49
N LEU A 14 -0.54 16.37 12.90
CA LEU A 14 -0.85 14.97 12.55
C LEU A 14 -1.30 14.87 11.08
N PRO A 15 -0.97 13.77 10.38
CA PRO A 15 -1.46 13.53 9.03
C PRO A 15 -2.98 13.31 9.03
N HIS A 16 -3.63 13.66 7.92
CA HIS A 16 -5.09 13.61 7.78
C HIS A 16 -5.57 12.37 7.02
N LEU A 17 -4.78 11.87 6.06
CA LEU A 17 -5.11 10.66 5.28
C LEU A 17 -3.93 9.70 5.27
N PHE A 18 -4.25 8.42 5.43
CA PHE A 18 -3.32 7.31 5.18
C PHE A 18 -3.82 6.55 3.97
N ILE A 19 -2.99 6.47 2.94
CA ILE A 19 -3.38 5.92 1.64
C ILE A 19 -2.39 4.83 1.27
N THR A 20 -2.88 3.64 0.98
CA THR A 20 -2.08 2.57 0.38
C THR A 20 -2.41 2.49 -1.09
N ILE A 21 -1.40 2.50 -1.95
CA ILE A 21 -1.52 2.24 -3.38
C ILE A 21 -0.76 0.95 -3.68
N ASN A 22 -1.46 -0.05 -4.18
CA ASN A 22 -0.89 -1.36 -4.52
C ASN A 22 -1.08 -1.66 -6.02
N PRO A 23 -0.19 -1.15 -6.90
CA PRO A 23 -0.25 -1.40 -8.33
C PRO A 23 -0.36 -2.89 -8.66
N ALA A 24 -1.36 -3.26 -9.47
CA ALA A 24 -1.53 -4.64 -9.94
C ALA A 24 -0.58 -4.91 -11.11
N ASP A 25 0.70 -5.15 -10.83
CA ASP A 25 1.76 -5.33 -11.83
C ASP A 25 1.49 -6.44 -12.87
N TYR A 26 0.77 -7.50 -12.50
CA TYR A 26 0.38 -8.57 -13.43
C TYR A 26 -0.93 -8.31 -14.19
N HIS A 27 -1.77 -7.36 -13.79
CA HIS A 27 -2.96 -6.97 -14.56
C HIS A 27 -2.78 -5.69 -15.35
N ASN A 28 -1.86 -4.82 -14.94
CA ASN A 28 -1.61 -3.56 -15.60
C ASN A 28 -0.82 -3.80 -16.90
N PRO A 29 -1.19 -3.15 -18.02
CA PRO A 29 -0.49 -3.32 -19.29
C PRO A 29 0.79 -2.48 -19.40
N ILE A 30 1.02 -1.51 -18.51
CA ILE A 30 2.23 -0.67 -18.52
C ILE A 30 3.51 -1.50 -18.31
N PRO A 31 3.62 -2.38 -17.29
CA PRO A 31 4.77 -3.29 -17.16
C PRO A 31 5.02 -4.13 -18.42
N GLN A 32 3.96 -4.57 -19.09
CA GLN A 32 4.05 -5.41 -20.29
C GLN A 32 4.65 -4.65 -21.48
N PHE A 33 4.17 -3.42 -21.69
CA PHE A 33 4.72 -2.52 -22.70
C PHE A 33 6.18 -2.17 -22.42
N LEU A 34 6.51 -1.82 -21.17
CA LEU A 34 7.90 -1.50 -20.77
C LEU A 34 8.83 -2.72 -20.87
N ALA A 35 8.30 -3.93 -20.72
CA ALA A 35 9.06 -5.15 -20.95
C ALA A 35 9.33 -5.44 -22.44
N GLY A 36 8.82 -4.61 -23.36
CA GLY A 36 9.05 -4.70 -24.80
C GLY A 36 8.04 -5.57 -25.55
N ARG A 37 6.88 -5.88 -24.94
CA ARG A 37 5.80 -6.56 -25.66
C ARG A 37 5.16 -5.64 -26.68
N ASP A 38 4.76 -6.20 -27.82
CA ASP A 38 4.05 -5.49 -28.91
C ASP A 38 2.60 -5.18 -28.50
N ILE A 39 2.45 -4.18 -27.63
CA ILE A 39 1.16 -3.69 -27.13
C ILE A 39 0.94 -2.29 -27.69
N ASP A 40 -0.12 -2.14 -28.48
CA ASP A 40 -0.60 -0.84 -28.90
C ASP A 40 -1.38 -0.20 -27.73
N LEU A 41 -0.79 0.81 -27.10
CA LEU A 41 -1.41 1.52 -25.98
C LEU A 41 -2.64 2.33 -26.40
N ASP A 42 -2.88 2.55 -27.69
CA ASP A 42 -4.12 3.14 -28.21
C ASP A 42 -5.16 2.07 -28.58
N LYS A 43 -4.76 0.80 -28.67
CA LYS A 43 -5.60 -0.33 -29.06
C LYS A 43 -5.29 -1.60 -28.24
N PHE A 44 -5.52 -1.52 -26.93
CA PHE A 44 -5.12 -2.54 -25.94
C PHE A 44 -5.52 -4.00 -26.27
N TYR A 45 -6.54 -4.27 -27.09
CA TYR A 45 -6.97 -5.64 -27.44
C TYR A 45 -6.88 -6.01 -28.92
N HIS A 46 -6.14 -5.25 -29.74
CA HIS A 46 -6.08 -5.55 -31.18
C HIS A 46 -5.30 -6.84 -31.51
N LYS A 47 -4.43 -7.32 -30.60
CA LYS A 47 -3.57 -8.49 -30.81
C LYS A 47 -3.47 -9.45 -29.60
N LEU A 48 -4.26 -9.24 -28.54
CA LEU A 48 -4.11 -10.03 -27.32
C LEU A 48 -4.89 -11.35 -27.42
N ASP A 49 -4.26 -12.45 -26.99
CA ASP A 49 -4.96 -13.71 -26.71
C ASP A 49 -5.52 -13.65 -25.30
N THR A 50 -6.79 -13.27 -25.19
CA THR A 50 -7.51 -13.08 -23.92
C THR A 50 -7.47 -14.30 -22.99
N LYS A 51 -7.24 -15.51 -23.52
CA LYS A 51 -7.20 -16.75 -22.73
C LYS A 51 -5.86 -16.99 -22.05
N SER A 52 -4.75 -16.55 -22.65
CA SER A 52 -3.40 -16.77 -22.11
C SER A 52 -2.78 -15.52 -21.49
N GLU A 53 -3.36 -14.34 -21.70
CA GLU A 53 -2.75 -13.08 -21.29
C GLU A 53 -2.39 -12.98 -19.81
N ALA A 54 -3.27 -13.43 -18.92
CA ALA A 54 -2.99 -13.37 -17.48
C ALA A 54 -1.70 -14.14 -17.13
N PHE A 55 -1.48 -15.31 -17.75
CA PHE A 55 -0.25 -16.09 -17.55
C PHE A 55 0.96 -15.42 -18.20
N THR A 56 0.81 -14.92 -19.43
CA THR A 56 1.87 -14.19 -20.14
C THR A 56 2.31 -12.94 -19.38
N HIS A 57 1.38 -12.23 -18.74
CA HIS A 57 1.69 -11.07 -17.92
C HIS A 57 2.55 -11.43 -16.73
N ILE A 58 2.13 -12.44 -15.97
CA ILE A 58 2.87 -12.94 -14.80
C ILE A 58 4.27 -13.39 -15.22
N GLN A 59 4.38 -14.13 -16.32
CA GLN A 59 5.68 -14.58 -16.84
C GLN A 59 6.57 -13.40 -17.22
N THR A 60 6.03 -12.39 -17.88
CA THR A 60 6.78 -11.20 -18.32
C THR A 60 7.29 -10.40 -17.13
N VAL A 61 6.44 -10.14 -16.13
CA VAL A 61 6.80 -9.44 -14.88
C VAL A 61 7.87 -10.21 -14.10
N ALA A 62 7.75 -11.54 -14.05
CA ALA A 62 8.73 -12.39 -13.38
C ALA A 62 10.10 -12.39 -14.08
N GLN A 63 10.11 -12.35 -15.43
CA GLN A 63 11.33 -12.34 -16.23
C GLN A 63 11.97 -10.95 -16.35
N ASN A 64 11.19 -9.87 -16.22
CA ASN A 64 11.65 -8.50 -16.36
C ASN A 64 11.22 -7.62 -15.16
N PRO A 65 11.87 -7.77 -14.00
CA PRO A 65 11.56 -6.96 -12.83
C PRO A 65 11.89 -5.47 -12.99
N ILE A 66 12.73 -5.10 -13.97
CA ILE A 66 13.05 -3.71 -14.32
C ILE A 66 11.79 -3.00 -14.84
N ALA A 67 11.09 -3.62 -15.79
CA ALA A 67 9.85 -3.07 -16.35
C ALA A 67 8.77 -2.83 -15.28
N SER A 68 8.63 -3.76 -14.33
CA SER A 68 7.69 -3.62 -13.21
C SER A 68 8.08 -2.48 -12.26
N ALA A 69 9.37 -2.33 -11.94
CA ALA A 69 9.85 -1.23 -11.11
C ALA A 69 9.65 0.14 -11.78
N GLU A 70 9.90 0.24 -13.09
CA GLU A 70 9.64 1.46 -13.86
C GLU A 70 8.15 1.79 -13.95
N ALA A 71 7.30 0.79 -14.19
CA ALA A 71 5.84 0.94 -14.20
C ALA A 71 5.33 1.43 -12.84
N PHE A 72 5.79 0.81 -11.75
CA PHE A 72 5.50 1.24 -10.39
C PHE A 72 5.84 2.72 -10.21
N LYS A 73 7.06 3.15 -10.59
CA LYS A 73 7.46 4.56 -10.48
C LYS A 73 6.53 5.49 -11.26
N LYS A 74 6.19 5.13 -12.51
CA LYS A 74 5.29 5.95 -13.35
C LYS A 74 3.90 6.10 -12.74
N LEU A 75 3.35 5.01 -12.18
CA LEU A 75 2.05 5.03 -11.52
C LEU A 75 2.07 5.89 -10.25
N ILE A 76 3.12 5.75 -9.43
CA ILE A 76 3.28 6.55 -8.21
C ILE A 76 3.50 8.03 -8.52
N ASP A 77 4.35 8.36 -9.50
CA ASP A 77 4.55 9.74 -9.95
C ASP A 77 3.23 10.33 -10.47
N GLY A 78 2.48 9.58 -11.30
CA GLY A 78 1.18 10.01 -11.81
C GLY A 78 0.14 10.23 -10.71
N PHE A 79 0.10 9.35 -9.70
CA PHE A 79 -0.74 9.53 -8.52
C PHE A 79 -0.39 10.83 -7.78
N ILE A 80 0.89 11.08 -7.49
CA ILE A 80 1.32 12.28 -6.74
C ILE A 80 1.09 13.56 -7.56
N ASP A 81 1.57 13.57 -8.80
CA ASP A 81 1.63 14.76 -9.64
C ASP A 81 0.24 15.19 -10.11
N ILE A 82 -0.61 14.23 -10.49
CA ILE A 82 -1.89 14.48 -11.15
C ILE A 82 -3.05 14.26 -10.18
N ILE A 83 -3.18 13.07 -9.59
CA ILE A 83 -4.36 12.70 -8.80
C ILE A 83 -4.37 13.43 -7.46
N ALA A 84 -3.24 13.46 -6.74
CA ALA A 84 -3.06 14.23 -5.52
C ALA A 84 -2.78 15.73 -5.78
N GLY A 85 -2.48 16.09 -7.04
CA GLY A 85 -2.51 17.46 -7.53
C GLY A 85 -1.21 18.26 -7.41
N PHE A 86 -0.07 17.67 -7.06
CA PHE A 86 1.17 18.42 -6.82
C PHE A 86 1.71 19.19 -8.03
N LYS A 87 1.44 18.72 -9.25
CA LYS A 87 1.83 19.39 -10.49
C LYS A 87 0.65 20.01 -11.25
N ARG A 88 -0.55 19.98 -10.67
CA ARG A 88 -1.70 20.69 -11.25
C ARG A 88 -1.53 22.21 -11.07
N PRO A 89 -2.00 23.03 -12.02
CA PRO A 89 -1.91 24.49 -11.90
C PRO A 89 -2.60 25.07 -10.66
N ASP A 90 -3.72 24.45 -10.25
CA ASP A 90 -4.51 24.82 -9.07
C ASP A 90 -4.00 24.20 -7.77
N LYS A 91 -3.11 23.19 -7.86
CA LYS A 91 -2.62 22.35 -6.76
C LYS A 91 -3.72 21.58 -6.00
N ILE A 92 -4.89 21.42 -6.60
CA ILE A 92 -6.03 20.74 -5.98
C ILE A 92 -6.18 19.37 -6.62
N GLY A 93 -5.96 18.32 -5.83
CA GLY A 93 -6.19 16.92 -6.23
C GLY A 93 -7.56 16.41 -5.79
N VAL A 94 -7.80 15.12 -6.01
CA VAL A 94 -9.05 14.44 -5.60
C VAL A 94 -9.30 14.51 -4.09
N PHE A 95 -8.24 14.58 -3.29
CA PHE A 95 -8.33 14.68 -1.83
C PHE A 95 -8.43 16.13 -1.31
N GLY A 96 -8.42 17.12 -2.20
CA GLY A 96 -8.25 18.55 -1.88
C GLY A 96 -6.82 19.05 -2.11
N GLU A 97 -6.47 20.20 -1.54
CA GLU A 97 -5.11 20.75 -1.61
C GLU A 97 -4.22 20.08 -0.56
N VAL A 98 -3.26 19.27 -1.02
CA VAL A 98 -2.30 18.58 -0.14
C VAL A 98 -1.11 19.49 0.11
N ASP A 99 -0.84 19.81 1.39
CA ASP A 99 0.31 20.61 1.80
C ASP A 99 1.59 19.79 1.80
N SER A 100 1.54 18.61 2.42
CA SER A 100 2.70 17.75 2.63
C SER A 100 2.35 16.29 2.42
N TYR A 101 3.29 15.50 1.90
CA TYR A 101 3.15 14.05 1.84
C TYR A 101 4.45 13.30 2.16
N TYR A 102 4.28 12.06 2.60
CA TYR A 102 5.37 11.13 2.78
C TYR A 102 4.93 9.70 2.43
N GLY A 103 5.43 9.21 1.30
CA GLY A 103 5.24 7.86 0.77
C GLY A 103 6.41 6.94 1.14
N VAL A 104 6.13 5.74 1.62
CA VAL A 104 7.12 4.68 1.88
C VAL A 104 6.89 3.54 0.91
N VAL A 105 7.94 3.08 0.23
CA VAL A 105 7.87 1.94 -0.68
C VAL A 105 8.18 0.66 0.07
N GLU A 106 7.35 -0.35 -0.13
CA GLU A 106 7.55 -1.69 0.38
C GLU A 106 7.36 -2.72 -0.74
N ALA A 107 7.83 -3.96 -0.49
CA ALA A 107 7.44 -5.09 -1.32
C ALA A 107 6.51 -6.00 -0.55
N GLN A 108 5.53 -6.54 -1.27
CA GLN A 108 4.62 -7.54 -0.76
C GLN A 108 5.33 -8.90 -0.67
N ASP A 109 4.71 -9.87 0.00
CA ASP A 109 5.28 -11.22 0.16
C ASP A 109 5.51 -11.94 -1.19
N HIS A 110 4.78 -11.54 -2.24
CA HIS A 110 4.96 -12.00 -3.62
C HIS A 110 5.87 -11.09 -4.47
N GLY A 111 6.50 -10.09 -3.84
CA GLY A 111 7.58 -9.30 -4.41
C GLY A 111 7.19 -8.04 -5.18
N SER A 112 5.91 -7.80 -5.44
CA SER A 112 5.41 -6.57 -6.07
C SER A 112 5.63 -5.36 -5.16
N LEU A 113 5.91 -4.21 -5.76
CA LEU A 113 6.09 -2.96 -5.03
C LEU A 113 4.74 -2.27 -4.75
N HIS A 114 4.56 -1.79 -3.52
CA HIS A 114 3.42 -0.95 -3.12
C HIS A 114 3.90 0.25 -2.31
N CYS A 115 3.04 1.26 -2.17
CA CYS A 115 3.39 2.49 -1.47
C CYS A 115 2.35 2.90 -0.42
N HIS A 116 2.82 3.25 0.76
CA HIS A 116 2.01 3.80 1.85
C HIS A 116 2.28 5.29 2.02
N PHE A 117 1.25 6.11 1.90
CA PHE A 117 1.31 7.57 1.96
C PHE A 117 0.67 8.12 3.22
N PHE A 118 1.35 9.09 3.82
CA PHE A 118 0.78 10.07 4.74
C PHE A 118 0.55 11.36 4.00
N PHE A 119 -0.69 11.86 4.00
CA PHE A 119 -1.03 13.17 3.45
C PHE A 119 -1.44 14.12 4.57
N TRP A 120 -0.88 15.33 4.53
CA TRP A 120 -1.30 16.48 5.31
C TRP A 120 -2.02 17.44 4.37
N LEU A 121 -3.29 17.70 4.66
CA LEU A 121 -4.11 18.61 3.90
C LEU A 121 -3.87 20.04 4.34
N LYS A 122 -3.87 20.97 3.39
CA LYS A 122 -3.69 22.39 3.69
C LYS A 122 -4.87 22.92 4.50
N GLY A 123 -4.57 23.58 5.61
CA GLY A 123 -5.59 24.01 6.58
C GLY A 123 -6.27 22.86 7.32
N GLY A 124 -5.74 21.64 7.21
CA GLY A 124 -6.26 20.48 7.93
C GLY A 124 -6.13 20.67 9.44
N LEU A 125 -7.19 20.30 10.17
CA LEU A 125 -7.30 20.53 11.60
C LEU A 125 -6.78 19.34 12.42
N SER A 126 -6.49 19.58 13.70
CA SER A 126 -6.17 18.49 14.63
C SER A 126 -7.44 17.65 14.91
N PRO A 127 -7.32 16.36 15.24
CA PRO A 127 -8.47 15.53 15.58
C PRO A 127 -9.37 16.11 16.68
N GLN A 128 -8.77 16.76 17.68
CA GLN A 128 -9.51 17.43 18.74
C GLN A 128 -10.32 18.62 18.21
N THR A 129 -9.69 19.47 17.38
CA THR A 129 -10.36 20.62 16.78
C THR A 129 -11.48 20.19 15.83
N VAL A 130 -11.29 19.10 15.07
CA VAL A 130 -12.34 18.50 14.23
C VAL A 130 -13.54 18.10 15.09
N LYS A 131 -13.30 17.42 16.23
CA LYS A 131 -14.38 17.03 17.16
C LYS A 131 -15.12 18.26 17.69
N GLU A 132 -14.39 19.23 18.23
CA GLU A 132 -14.96 20.45 18.82
C GLU A 132 -15.79 21.23 17.78
N GLN A 133 -15.27 21.39 16.56
CA GLN A 133 -15.95 22.11 15.49
C GLN A 133 -17.15 21.34 14.94
N ALA A 134 -17.07 20.01 14.82
CA ALA A 134 -18.20 19.18 14.39
C ALA A 134 -19.37 19.20 15.39
N LEU A 135 -19.07 19.35 16.69
CA LEU A 135 -20.08 19.47 17.74
C LEU A 135 -20.68 20.89 17.79
N ALA A 136 -19.88 21.92 17.56
CA ALA A 136 -20.32 23.31 17.61
C ALA A 136 -21.08 23.77 16.36
N ASP A 137 -20.70 23.29 15.17
CA ASP A 137 -21.24 23.73 13.89
C ASP A 137 -21.76 22.54 13.05
N PRO A 138 -23.09 22.31 13.04
CA PRO A 138 -23.72 21.26 12.25
C PRO A 138 -23.52 21.40 10.73
N GLU A 139 -23.42 22.62 10.21
CA GLU A 139 -23.22 22.86 8.78
C GLU A 139 -21.79 22.48 8.37
N TRP A 140 -20.81 22.87 9.19
CA TRP A 140 -19.41 22.47 9.00
C TRP A 140 -19.26 20.95 9.07
N LYS A 141 -19.87 20.29 10.07
CA LYS A 141 -19.89 18.82 10.19
C LYS A 141 -20.45 18.17 8.92
N ARG A 142 -21.57 18.67 8.39
CA ARG A 142 -22.17 18.15 7.16
C ARG A 142 -21.23 18.30 5.96
N LYS A 143 -20.50 19.42 5.85
CA LYS A 143 -19.50 19.62 4.78
C LYS A 143 -18.33 18.66 4.90
N LEU A 144 -17.83 18.43 6.13
CA LEU A 144 -16.78 17.45 6.40
C LEU A 144 -17.22 16.03 5.97
N PHE A 145 -18.41 15.60 6.38
CA PHE A 145 -18.92 14.27 6.03
C PHE A 145 -19.13 14.13 4.54
N LYS A 146 -19.69 15.15 3.88
CA LYS A 146 -19.83 15.14 2.42
C LYS A 146 -18.47 14.98 1.73
N TRP A 147 -17.44 15.68 2.19
CA TRP A 147 -16.10 15.54 1.63
C TRP A 147 -15.52 14.14 1.88
N LEU A 148 -15.67 13.58 3.09
CA LEU A 148 -15.20 12.23 3.40
C LEU A 148 -15.88 11.16 2.54
N ASP A 149 -17.20 11.28 2.34
CA ASP A 149 -17.98 10.36 1.52
C ASP A 149 -17.64 10.48 0.01
N ASP A 150 -17.12 11.63 -0.41
CA ASP A 150 -16.65 11.89 -1.78
C ASP A 150 -15.26 11.29 -2.03
N ILE A 151 -14.37 11.30 -1.03
CA ILE A 151 -13.00 10.81 -1.17
C ILE A 151 -12.80 9.34 -0.75
N VAL A 152 -13.74 8.76 0.01
CA VAL A 152 -13.66 7.37 0.48
C VAL A 152 -14.99 6.66 0.25
N CYS A 153 -14.99 5.75 -0.71
CA CYS A 153 -16.06 4.80 -0.97
C CYS A 153 -15.72 3.44 -0.35
N GLN A 154 -16.73 2.76 0.20
CA GLN A 154 -16.62 1.41 0.76
C GLN A 154 -17.72 0.48 0.22
N ASP A 155 -18.26 0.83 -0.95
CA ASP A 155 -19.45 0.22 -1.55
C ASP A 155 -19.23 -0.02 -3.04
N PHE A 156 -20.10 -0.83 -3.64
CA PHE A 156 -20.14 -0.91 -5.10
C PHE A 156 -20.87 0.32 -5.68
N PRO A 157 -20.44 0.78 -6.87
CA PRO A 157 -21.23 1.61 -7.77
C PRO A 157 -22.71 1.21 -7.84
N ALA A 158 -23.61 2.20 -7.76
CA ALA A 158 -25.05 1.97 -7.94
C ALA A 158 -25.36 1.51 -9.37
N ASP A 159 -26.50 0.82 -9.54
CA ASP A 159 -27.00 0.39 -10.85
C ASP A 159 -26.04 -0.49 -11.68
N THR A 160 -25.14 -1.20 -11.01
CA THR A 160 -24.19 -2.12 -11.65
C THR A 160 -24.54 -3.59 -11.45
N THR A 161 -23.97 -4.44 -12.29
CA THR A 161 -24.06 -5.90 -12.20
C THR A 161 -22.72 -6.52 -11.81
N ALA A 162 -22.78 -7.65 -11.11
CA ALA A 162 -21.57 -8.37 -10.71
C ALA A 162 -20.80 -8.83 -11.95
N ASN A 163 -19.48 -8.64 -11.95
CA ASN A 163 -18.60 -9.20 -12.96
C ASN A 163 -18.62 -10.72 -12.82
N ARG A 164 -19.49 -11.38 -13.58
CA ARG A 164 -19.50 -12.83 -13.70
C ARG A 164 -18.48 -13.20 -14.75
N PRO A 165 -17.36 -13.84 -14.38
CA PRO A 165 -16.39 -14.24 -15.37
C PRO A 165 -17.00 -15.29 -16.30
N ASP A 166 -17.38 -14.87 -17.50
CA ASP A 166 -17.67 -15.79 -18.59
C ASP A 166 -16.33 -16.26 -19.19
N PHE A 167 -15.89 -17.44 -18.78
CA PHE A 167 -14.66 -18.06 -19.27
C PHE A 167 -14.80 -18.59 -20.71
N THR A 168 -16.00 -18.50 -21.29
CA THR A 168 -16.27 -18.97 -22.66
C THR A 168 -16.16 -17.86 -23.71
N ASP A 169 -16.18 -16.58 -23.30
CA ASP A 169 -16.05 -15.43 -24.19
C ASP A 169 -14.57 -15.15 -24.55
N PRO A 170 -14.15 -15.42 -25.81
CA PRO A 170 -12.79 -15.15 -26.27
C PRO A 170 -12.50 -13.65 -26.49
N ASP A 171 -13.51 -12.78 -26.51
CA ASP A 171 -13.33 -11.34 -26.68
C ASP A 171 -13.42 -10.57 -25.36
N ARG A 172 -13.47 -11.29 -24.22
CA ARG A 172 -13.61 -10.68 -22.90
C ARG A 172 -12.42 -9.75 -22.59
N LYS A 173 -12.73 -8.47 -22.52
CA LYS A 173 -11.81 -7.44 -22.04
C LYS A 173 -11.72 -7.51 -20.52
N LEU A 174 -10.51 -7.60 -19.97
CA LEU A 174 -10.30 -7.41 -18.53
C LEU A 174 -10.10 -5.90 -18.28
N PRO A 175 -10.97 -5.22 -17.52
CA PRO A 175 -10.91 -3.77 -17.31
C PRO A 175 -9.56 -3.21 -16.87
N ALA A 176 -8.83 -3.95 -16.05
CA ALA A 176 -7.49 -3.54 -15.61
C ALA A 176 -6.43 -3.56 -16.75
N MET A 177 -6.76 -4.20 -17.89
CA MET A 177 -5.94 -4.27 -19.11
C MET A 177 -6.38 -3.27 -20.20
N SER A 178 -7.25 -2.31 -19.87
CA SER A 178 -7.73 -1.29 -20.81
C SER A 178 -7.46 0.13 -20.33
N ARG A 179 -7.66 1.09 -21.21
CA ARG A 179 -7.83 2.48 -20.78
C ARG A 179 -9.12 2.62 -19.98
N PRO A 180 -9.17 3.56 -19.04
CA PRO A 180 -10.43 4.05 -18.49
C PRO A 180 -11.39 4.45 -19.62
N PRO A 181 -12.72 4.37 -19.37
CA PRO A 181 -13.73 4.91 -20.29
C PRO A 181 -13.44 6.38 -20.65
N ASP A 182 -13.72 6.77 -21.89
CA ASP A 182 -13.53 8.16 -22.35
C ASP A 182 -14.55 9.07 -21.68
N PRO A 183 -14.14 10.08 -20.90
CA PRO A 183 -15.06 11.02 -20.25
C PRO A 183 -15.89 11.86 -21.23
N ASN A 184 -15.53 11.89 -22.52
CA ASN A 184 -16.31 12.59 -23.56
C ASN A 184 -17.36 11.70 -24.23
N ASP A 185 -17.44 10.41 -23.89
CA ASP A 185 -18.49 9.52 -24.38
C ASP A 185 -19.84 9.90 -23.74
N TYR A 186 -20.92 9.90 -24.53
CA TYR A 186 -22.27 10.16 -24.05
C TYR A 186 -22.74 9.11 -23.03
N ALA A 187 -22.22 7.88 -23.12
CA ALA A 187 -22.51 6.77 -22.22
C ALA A 187 -21.48 6.64 -21.09
N PHE A 188 -20.62 7.64 -20.89
CA PHE A 188 -19.51 7.60 -19.93
C PHE A 188 -19.98 7.19 -18.53
N GLU A 189 -21.03 7.83 -17.99
CA GLU A 189 -21.45 7.59 -16.61
C GLU A 189 -21.84 6.13 -16.36
N GLU A 190 -22.71 5.56 -17.22
CA GLU A 190 -23.12 4.15 -17.10
C GLU A 190 -21.93 3.20 -17.31
N THR A 191 -21.11 3.47 -18.33
CA THR A 191 -19.95 2.65 -18.66
C THR A 191 -18.91 2.68 -17.54
N TRP A 192 -18.66 3.85 -16.96
CA TRP A 192 -17.69 4.06 -15.89
C TRP A 192 -18.12 3.40 -14.59
N GLN A 193 -19.38 3.50 -14.19
CA GLN A 193 -19.87 2.82 -12.98
C GLN A 193 -19.68 1.29 -13.10
N GLN A 194 -20.04 0.70 -14.25
CA GLN A 194 -19.87 -0.73 -14.47
C GLN A 194 -18.38 -1.14 -14.59
N ASP A 195 -17.56 -0.34 -15.26
CA ASP A 195 -16.11 -0.56 -15.37
C ASP A 195 -15.43 -0.48 -14.00
N LEU A 196 -15.76 0.54 -13.21
CA LEU A 196 -15.30 0.71 -11.83
C LEU A 196 -15.64 -0.51 -10.99
N ARG A 197 -16.90 -0.99 -11.01
CA ARG A 197 -17.25 -2.23 -10.29
C ARG A 197 -16.38 -3.41 -10.73
N ASN A 198 -16.20 -3.60 -12.03
CA ASN A 198 -15.39 -4.69 -12.54
C ASN A 198 -13.93 -4.56 -12.06
N LEU A 199 -13.36 -3.35 -12.03
CA LEU A 199 -12.04 -3.07 -11.49
C LEU A 199 -11.96 -3.43 -10.00
N LEU A 200 -12.95 -3.04 -9.18
CA LEU A 200 -12.98 -3.39 -7.75
C LEU A 200 -12.93 -4.91 -7.54
N GLU A 201 -13.69 -5.66 -8.35
CA GLU A 201 -13.80 -7.11 -8.25
C GLU A 201 -12.54 -7.86 -8.74
N ILE A 202 -11.75 -7.30 -9.67
CA ILE A 202 -10.54 -7.97 -10.23
C ILE A 202 -9.21 -7.50 -9.63
N THR A 203 -9.16 -6.30 -9.06
CA THR A 203 -7.90 -5.72 -8.54
C THR A 203 -7.60 -6.13 -7.09
N GLY A 204 -8.49 -6.87 -6.44
CA GLY A 204 -8.37 -7.25 -5.03
C GLY A 204 -8.86 -6.18 -4.05
N GLN A 205 -9.64 -5.21 -4.54
CA GLN A 205 -10.30 -4.21 -3.69
C GLN A 205 -11.39 -4.84 -2.81
N VAL A 206 -12.10 -5.83 -3.36
CA VAL A 206 -13.03 -6.69 -2.61
C VAL A 206 -12.25 -7.78 -1.89
N HIS A 207 -12.24 -7.75 -0.57
CA HIS A 207 -11.57 -8.75 0.23
C HIS A 207 -12.26 -10.11 0.13
N THR A 208 -11.48 -11.15 -0.13
CA THR A 208 -11.91 -12.55 0.00
C THR A 208 -11.00 -13.21 1.04
N HIS A 209 -11.61 -13.84 2.03
CA HIS A 209 -10.83 -14.52 3.06
C HIS A 209 -9.93 -15.59 2.45
N SER A 210 -8.69 -15.61 2.91
CA SER A 210 -7.67 -16.57 2.50
C SER A 210 -6.84 -16.99 3.72
N SER A 211 -5.92 -17.92 3.53
CA SER A 211 -5.03 -18.39 4.60
C SER A 211 -4.25 -17.23 5.27
N THR A 212 -3.97 -16.14 4.54
CA THR A 212 -3.25 -14.98 5.07
C THR A 212 -4.06 -14.21 6.12
N CYS A 213 -5.39 -14.26 6.05
CA CYS A 213 -6.28 -13.64 7.04
C CYS A 213 -6.09 -14.27 8.43
N PHE A 214 -5.67 -15.52 8.47
CA PHE A 214 -5.57 -16.31 9.69
C PHE A 214 -4.11 -16.62 10.07
N LYS A 215 -3.15 -15.88 9.49
CA LYS A 215 -1.71 -16.13 9.68
C LYS A 215 -1.23 -15.92 11.12
N HIS A 216 -1.95 -15.11 11.88
CA HIS A 216 -1.63 -14.83 13.29
C HIS A 216 -2.35 -15.77 14.26
N LEU A 217 -3.26 -16.63 13.78
CA LEU A 217 -3.88 -17.64 14.62
C LEU A 217 -2.91 -18.79 14.89
N PRO A 218 -2.76 -19.22 16.15
CA PRO A 218 -2.09 -20.47 16.48
C PRO A 218 -2.67 -21.66 15.71
N GLU A 219 -1.80 -22.61 15.33
CA GLU A 219 -2.18 -23.74 14.47
C GLU A 219 -3.33 -24.58 15.07
N TYR A 220 -3.34 -24.75 16.39
CA TYR A 220 -4.35 -25.54 17.11
C TYR A 220 -5.75 -24.89 17.14
N ILE A 221 -5.89 -23.59 16.82
CA ILE A 221 -7.20 -22.91 16.71
C ILE A 221 -7.62 -22.63 15.28
N LYS A 222 -6.74 -22.77 14.27
CA LYS A 222 -7.08 -22.48 12.87
C LYS A 222 -8.28 -23.29 12.35
N GLY A 223 -8.47 -24.52 12.85
CA GLY A 223 -9.61 -25.38 12.52
C GLY A 223 -10.92 -25.00 13.23
N LEU A 224 -10.86 -24.14 14.25
CA LEU A 224 -12.00 -23.63 15.01
C LEU A 224 -12.25 -22.13 14.73
N ARG A 225 -11.59 -21.58 13.71
CA ARG A 225 -11.64 -20.15 13.40
C ARG A 225 -13.05 -19.73 13.02
N ASN A 226 -13.41 -18.53 13.44
CA ASN A 226 -14.52 -17.78 12.90
C ASN A 226 -14.00 -16.86 11.81
N GLU A 227 -14.46 -17.05 10.57
CA GLU A 227 -13.86 -16.35 9.41
C GLU A 227 -13.92 -14.82 9.55
N ASP A 228 -15.06 -14.31 10.03
CA ASP A 228 -15.30 -12.87 10.16
C ASP A 228 -14.64 -12.26 11.40
N LYS A 229 -14.54 -13.01 12.51
CA LYS A 229 -13.98 -12.49 13.78
C LYS A 229 -12.47 -12.65 13.89
N ASP A 230 -11.93 -13.69 13.28
CA ASP A 230 -10.51 -14.04 13.41
C ASP A 230 -9.69 -13.55 12.20
N CYS A 231 -10.32 -12.82 11.27
CA CYS A 231 -9.62 -12.16 10.18
C CYS A 231 -8.67 -11.08 10.74
N CYS A 232 -7.37 -11.22 10.50
CA CYS A 232 -6.35 -10.28 10.98
C CYS A 232 -6.45 -8.87 10.37
N PHE A 233 -7.27 -8.72 9.33
CA PHE A 233 -7.60 -7.43 8.71
C PHE A 233 -8.88 -6.80 9.29
N ASN A 234 -9.55 -7.47 10.25
CA ASN A 234 -10.81 -7.06 10.86
C ASN A 234 -11.92 -6.82 9.82
N LEU A 235 -12.13 -7.80 8.94
CA LEU A 235 -13.18 -7.80 7.92
C LEU A 235 -14.15 -8.96 8.20
N PRO A 236 -15.46 -8.76 8.01
CA PRO A 236 -16.10 -7.55 7.48
C PRO A 236 -16.15 -6.40 8.49
N ARG A 237 -16.07 -5.17 7.99
CA ARG A 237 -16.38 -3.97 8.76
C ARG A 237 -17.87 -3.91 9.11
N GLU A 238 -18.18 -3.18 10.17
CA GLU A 238 -19.57 -2.92 10.58
C GLU A 238 -20.32 -2.15 9.50
N PHE A 239 -21.60 -2.48 9.34
CA PHE A 239 -22.50 -1.75 8.45
C PHE A 239 -22.83 -0.37 9.03
N VAL A 240 -22.52 0.68 8.27
CA VAL A 240 -22.80 2.08 8.62
C VAL A 240 -23.62 2.70 7.51
N LYS A 241 -24.89 3.02 7.80
CA LYS A 241 -25.83 3.54 6.79
C LYS A 241 -25.41 4.91 6.23
N GLU A 242 -24.97 5.80 7.11
CA GLU A 242 -24.58 7.18 6.80
C GLU A 242 -23.42 7.57 7.74
N THR A 243 -22.50 8.41 7.25
CA THR A 243 -21.35 8.86 8.03
C THR A 243 -21.80 9.64 9.26
N TYR A 244 -21.25 9.30 10.43
CA TYR A 244 -21.61 9.93 11.70
C TYR A 244 -20.40 10.11 12.64
N LEU A 245 -20.57 10.96 13.66
CA LEU A 245 -19.61 11.17 14.73
C LEU A 245 -20.17 10.57 16.02
N ASP A 246 -19.40 9.71 16.68
CA ASP A 246 -19.77 9.16 17.99
C ASP A 246 -19.44 10.11 19.16
N ASP A 247 -19.86 9.74 20.37
CA ASP A 247 -19.64 10.54 21.59
C ASP A 247 -18.15 10.69 21.94
N ASP A 248 -17.33 9.70 21.57
CA ASP A 248 -15.89 9.71 21.75
C ASP A 248 -15.19 10.61 20.71
N GLY A 249 -15.88 11.02 19.66
CA GLY A 249 -15.38 11.87 18.58
C GLY A 249 -14.67 11.12 17.48
N HIS A 250 -14.96 9.82 17.31
CA HIS A 250 -14.57 9.05 16.14
C HIS A 250 -15.60 9.25 15.04
N ILE A 251 -15.11 9.45 13.82
CA ILE A 251 -15.94 9.49 12.64
C ILE A 251 -16.04 8.07 12.09
N HIS A 252 -17.28 7.59 11.96
CA HIS A 252 -17.61 6.32 11.33
C HIS A 252 -18.11 6.62 9.92
N LEU A 253 -17.33 6.19 8.92
CA LEU A 253 -17.68 6.40 7.52
C LEU A 253 -18.81 5.46 7.09
N LYS A 254 -19.62 5.91 6.15
CA LYS A 254 -20.62 5.10 5.47
C LYS A 254 -19.97 3.85 4.87
N CYS A 255 -20.52 2.70 5.20
CA CYS A 255 -20.07 1.39 4.75
C CYS A 255 -21.28 0.46 4.63
N SER A 256 -21.71 0.15 3.39
CA SER A 256 -22.73 -0.85 3.14
C SER A 256 -22.14 -2.23 2.81
N ASN A 257 -20.89 -2.29 2.34
CA ASN A 257 -20.15 -3.54 2.15
C ASN A 257 -18.87 -3.60 3.01
N GLY A 258 -18.95 -4.37 4.09
CA GLY A 258 -17.85 -4.55 5.03
C GLY A 258 -16.58 -5.19 4.47
N TYR A 259 -16.59 -5.75 3.25
CA TYR A 259 -15.43 -6.41 2.63
C TYR A 259 -14.67 -5.54 1.62
N ILE A 260 -15.19 -4.38 1.21
CA ILE A 260 -14.55 -3.53 0.18
C ILE A 260 -13.64 -2.51 0.83
N ASN A 261 -12.31 -2.64 0.72
CA ASN A 261 -11.35 -1.65 1.25
C ASN A 261 -11.70 -0.21 0.82
N GLY A 262 -11.34 0.77 1.66
CA GLY A 262 -11.70 2.17 1.36
C GLY A 262 -11.00 2.65 0.09
N TYR A 263 -11.74 3.03 -0.93
CA TYR A 263 -11.15 3.46 -2.21
C TYR A 263 -11.64 4.84 -2.62
N ASN A 264 -10.90 5.45 -3.54
CA ASN A 264 -11.39 6.59 -4.31
C ASN A 264 -11.64 6.09 -5.74
N ASP A 265 -12.82 6.36 -6.27
CA ASP A 265 -13.29 5.96 -7.59
C ASP A 265 -12.32 6.38 -8.71
N ILE A 266 -11.91 7.65 -8.73
CA ILE A 266 -10.95 8.18 -9.72
C ILE A 266 -9.58 7.50 -9.59
N CYS A 267 -9.10 7.26 -8.36
CA CYS A 267 -7.84 6.57 -8.13
C CYS A 267 -7.87 5.13 -8.69
N VAL A 268 -8.89 4.35 -8.37
CA VAL A 268 -9.02 2.96 -8.86
C VAL A 268 -9.15 2.94 -10.38
N THR A 269 -9.96 3.83 -10.95
CA THR A 269 -10.14 3.92 -12.40
C THR A 269 -8.84 4.30 -13.11
N CYS A 270 -8.09 5.29 -12.63
CA CYS A 270 -6.88 5.73 -13.32
C CYS A 270 -5.66 4.81 -13.12
N LEU A 271 -5.54 4.18 -11.94
CA LEU A 271 -4.37 3.37 -11.58
C LEU A 271 -4.60 1.87 -11.79
N CYS A 272 -5.86 1.43 -11.92
CA CYS A 272 -6.27 0.03 -12.07
C CYS A 272 -5.66 -0.86 -10.98
N CYS A 273 -5.73 -0.42 -9.72
CA CYS A 273 -5.02 -1.06 -8.62
C CYS A 273 -5.85 -1.12 -7.34
N ASN A 274 -5.52 -2.08 -6.46
CA ASN A 274 -6.05 -2.09 -5.10
C ASN A 274 -5.49 -0.89 -4.33
N MET A 275 -6.34 -0.27 -3.52
CA MET A 275 -5.97 0.81 -2.64
C MET A 275 -6.71 0.74 -1.30
N ASP A 276 -6.22 1.48 -0.31
CA ASP A 276 -6.93 1.63 0.96
C ASP A 276 -6.74 3.04 1.50
N ILE A 277 -7.82 3.76 1.76
CA ILE A 277 -7.82 5.12 2.34
C ILE A 277 -8.41 5.06 3.73
N LYS A 278 -7.69 5.65 4.69
CA LYS A 278 -8.15 5.86 6.05
C LYS A 278 -8.04 7.33 6.42
N TYR A 279 -9.15 7.90 6.89
CA TYR A 279 -9.15 9.21 7.51
C TYR A 279 -8.56 9.12 8.93
N MET A 280 -7.57 9.96 9.22
CA MET A 280 -6.89 10.04 10.50
C MET A 280 -7.26 11.29 11.30
N GLY A 281 -8.05 12.21 10.75
CA GLY A 281 -8.40 13.45 11.44
C GLY A 281 -9.47 13.31 12.54
N SER A 282 -9.70 12.13 13.10
CA SER A 282 -10.63 11.92 14.21
C SER A 282 -10.15 10.83 15.18
N GLY A 283 -10.39 11.04 16.48
CA GLY A 283 -10.12 10.06 17.54
C GLY A 283 -8.66 9.68 17.75
N THR A 284 -8.42 8.51 18.37
CA THR A 284 -7.07 8.01 18.68
C THR A 284 -6.35 7.40 17.47
N ALA A 285 -7.04 7.25 16.34
CA ALA A 285 -6.55 6.61 15.12
C ALA A 285 -5.26 7.25 14.58
N ALA A 286 -5.14 8.59 14.61
CA ALA A 286 -3.91 9.28 14.20
C ALA A 286 -2.71 8.91 15.07
N MET A 287 -2.88 8.86 16.40
CA MET A 287 -1.80 8.52 17.32
C MET A 287 -1.38 7.05 17.16
N ALA A 288 -2.36 6.15 17.06
CA ALA A 288 -2.13 4.73 16.81
C ALA A 288 -1.43 4.51 15.46
N MET A 289 -1.78 5.28 14.42
CA MET A 289 -1.14 5.22 13.10
C MET A 289 0.30 5.71 13.12
N VAL A 290 0.63 6.82 13.80
CA VAL A 290 2.03 7.26 13.93
C VAL A 290 2.89 6.19 14.62
N GLN A 291 2.31 5.47 15.59
CA GLN A 291 2.96 4.32 16.25
C GLN A 291 3.00 3.09 15.34
N TYR A 292 1.97 2.83 14.55
CA TYR A 292 1.93 1.76 13.55
C TYR A 292 3.00 1.95 12.47
N VAL A 293 3.19 3.17 11.99
CA VAL A 293 4.21 3.55 10.98
C VAL A 293 5.61 3.39 11.49
N THR A 294 5.81 3.76 12.74
CA THR A 294 7.02 3.48 13.49
C THR A 294 7.40 1.99 13.40
N ASN A 295 6.40 1.09 13.48
CA ASN A 295 6.59 -0.34 13.37
C ASN A 295 6.66 -0.81 11.90
N TYR A 296 5.97 -0.14 10.99
CA TYR A 296 5.91 -0.46 9.56
C TYR A 296 7.25 -0.18 8.88
N ILE A 297 7.86 0.99 9.12
CA ILE A 297 9.25 1.29 8.69
C ILE A 297 10.25 0.29 9.32
N ALA A 298 9.90 -0.24 10.50
CA ALA A 298 10.68 -1.25 11.17
C ALA A 298 10.39 -2.69 10.70
N LYS A 299 9.47 -2.96 9.75
CA LYS A 299 9.29 -4.31 9.14
C LYS A 299 10.55 -4.84 8.45
N LEU A 300 11.59 -4.03 8.34
CA LEU A 300 12.96 -4.46 8.06
C LEU A 300 13.57 -5.31 9.19
N SER A 301 12.91 -5.45 10.35
CA SER A 301 13.33 -6.33 11.43
C SER A 301 13.05 -7.77 11.03
N LEU A 302 14.10 -8.56 10.89
CA LEU A 302 14.02 -10.01 10.78
C LEU A 302 13.18 -10.55 11.94
N ASP A 303 12.41 -11.59 11.68
CA ASP A 303 11.65 -12.25 12.72
C ASP A 303 12.61 -12.74 13.83
N SER A 304 12.15 -12.74 15.08
CA SER A 304 12.99 -13.11 16.22
C SER A 304 13.59 -14.51 16.07
N SER A 305 12.88 -15.46 15.46
CA SER A 305 13.38 -16.83 15.25
C SER A 305 14.55 -16.87 14.26
N THR A 306 14.51 -16.05 13.22
CA THR A 306 15.62 -15.89 12.26
C THR A 306 16.82 -15.23 12.94
N VAL A 307 16.59 -14.20 13.75
CA VAL A 307 17.64 -13.54 14.55
C VAL A 307 18.28 -14.52 15.52
N PHE A 308 17.48 -15.27 16.29
CA PHE A 308 17.97 -16.29 17.22
C PHE A 308 18.71 -17.41 16.50
N THR A 309 18.23 -17.87 15.35
CA THR A 309 18.93 -18.89 14.57
C THR A 309 20.27 -18.38 14.05
N ALA A 310 20.33 -17.13 13.58
CA ALA A 310 21.57 -16.49 13.16
C ALA A 310 22.57 -16.35 14.32
N LEU A 311 22.07 -15.98 15.51
CA LEU A 311 22.87 -15.87 16.73
C LEU A 311 23.40 -17.24 17.19
N CYS A 312 22.54 -18.26 17.29
CA CYS A 312 22.94 -19.61 17.66
C CYS A 312 24.00 -20.18 16.70
N GLY A 313 23.82 -19.95 15.39
CA GLY A 313 24.81 -20.34 14.38
C GLY A 313 26.16 -19.63 14.57
N ALA A 314 26.14 -18.33 14.88
CA ALA A 314 27.34 -17.56 15.15
C ALA A 314 28.05 -18.00 16.44
N ILE A 315 27.30 -18.26 17.53
CA ILE A 315 27.83 -18.80 18.78
C ILE A 315 28.52 -20.14 18.51
N LYS A 316 27.84 -21.07 17.83
CA LYS A 316 28.40 -22.39 17.50
C LYS A 316 29.70 -22.26 16.71
N ALA A 317 29.73 -21.41 15.69
CA ALA A 317 30.92 -21.21 14.86
C ALA A 317 32.11 -20.61 15.65
N VAL A 318 31.84 -19.70 16.58
CA VAL A 318 32.88 -19.09 17.43
C VAL A 318 33.35 -20.05 18.52
N CYS A 319 32.49 -20.92 19.05
CA CYS A 319 32.88 -21.96 19.99
C CYS A 319 33.69 -23.09 19.35
N GLU A 320 33.35 -23.47 18.11
CA GLU A 320 34.08 -24.51 17.35
C GLU A 320 35.44 -24.01 16.84
N TYR A 321 35.52 -22.72 16.49
CA TYR A 321 36.73 -22.07 15.98
C TYR A 321 36.99 -20.74 16.70
N PRO A 322 37.44 -20.78 17.97
CA PRO A 322 37.70 -19.56 18.73
C PRO A 322 38.85 -18.77 18.10
N PRO A 323 38.75 -17.43 18.02
CA PRO A 323 39.89 -16.61 17.62
C PRO A 323 40.98 -16.74 18.69
N ILE A 324 42.18 -17.11 18.25
CA ILE A 324 43.36 -17.23 19.08
C ILE A 324 44.32 -16.13 18.64
N ASP A 325 44.88 -15.39 19.60
CA ASP A 325 46.00 -14.50 19.33
C ASP A 325 47.20 -15.35 18.88
N PRO A 326 47.71 -15.18 17.64
CA PRO A 326 48.77 -16.03 17.10
C PRO A 326 50.12 -15.86 17.81
N ILE A 327 50.27 -14.84 18.65
CA ILE A 327 51.48 -14.54 19.42
C ILE A 327 51.34 -15.03 20.87
N THR A 328 50.19 -14.79 21.50
CA THR A 328 50.00 -15.11 22.92
C THR A 328 49.32 -16.46 23.17
N GLU A 329 48.77 -17.09 22.13
CA GLU A 329 47.95 -18.32 22.19
C GLU A 329 46.74 -18.20 23.14
N GLN A 330 46.37 -16.97 23.50
CA GLN A 330 45.24 -16.68 24.36
C GLN A 330 44.00 -16.36 23.53
N ILE A 331 42.84 -16.58 24.14
CA ILE A 331 41.55 -16.23 23.57
C ILE A 331 41.40 -14.71 23.67
N ASP A 332 41.35 -14.02 22.54
CA ASP A 332 41.01 -12.60 22.51
C ASP A 332 39.49 -12.44 22.64
N ASN A 333 39.03 -12.16 23.86
CA ASN A 333 37.61 -11.96 24.18
C ASN A 333 36.97 -10.79 23.42
N ASN A 334 37.75 -9.75 23.09
CA ASN A 334 37.24 -8.60 22.33
C ASN A 334 37.00 -9.00 20.88
N GLU A 335 37.99 -9.65 20.27
CA GLU A 335 37.85 -10.14 18.89
C GLU A 335 36.79 -11.25 18.79
N GLN A 336 36.65 -12.09 19.82
CA GLN A 336 35.58 -13.08 19.92
C GLN A 336 34.19 -12.43 19.93
N SER A 337 34.02 -11.36 20.71
CA SER A 337 32.76 -10.60 20.77
C SER A 337 32.48 -9.88 19.44
N HIS A 338 33.51 -9.30 18.83
CA HIS A 338 33.41 -8.65 17.52
C HIS A 338 33.03 -9.63 16.41
N LEU A 339 33.70 -10.78 16.32
CA LEU A 339 33.41 -11.82 15.34
C LEU A 339 32.03 -12.46 15.53
N LEU A 340 31.59 -12.63 16.79
CA LEU A 340 30.23 -13.08 17.09
C LEU A 340 29.20 -12.13 16.46
N LEU A 341 29.31 -10.82 16.76
CA LEU A 341 28.41 -9.80 16.22
C LEU A 341 28.47 -9.76 14.69
N LEU A 342 29.66 -9.77 14.11
CA LEU A 342 29.85 -9.71 12.66
C LEU A 342 29.27 -10.94 11.95
N LYS A 343 29.48 -12.15 12.48
CA LYS A 343 28.88 -13.39 11.95
C LYS A 343 27.37 -13.40 12.10
N THR A 344 26.83 -12.93 13.24
CA THR A 344 25.38 -12.81 13.42
C THR A 344 24.80 -11.82 12.41
N CYS A 345 25.40 -10.63 12.24
CA CYS A 345 24.99 -9.64 11.25
C CYS A 345 25.04 -10.17 9.82
N ASN A 346 26.13 -10.83 9.43
CA ASN A 346 26.27 -11.40 8.09
C ASN A 346 25.26 -12.52 7.82
N SER A 347 24.99 -13.37 8.81
CA SER A 347 23.97 -14.42 8.71
C SER A 347 22.56 -13.83 8.61
N MET A 348 22.28 -12.79 9.39
CA MET A 348 21.03 -12.02 9.30
C MET A 348 20.83 -11.39 7.93
N ILE A 349 21.86 -10.74 7.37
CA ILE A 349 21.82 -10.12 6.05
C ILE A 349 21.67 -11.19 4.96
N GLY A 350 22.41 -12.30 5.04
CA GLY A 350 22.39 -13.36 4.04
C GLY A 350 21.08 -14.16 3.99
N LYS A 351 20.30 -14.14 5.06
CA LYS A 351 18.95 -14.74 5.11
C LYS A 351 17.86 -13.79 4.62
N ARG A 352 18.19 -12.56 4.28
CA ARG A 352 17.22 -11.60 3.78
C ARG A 352 17.01 -11.80 2.29
N GLU A 353 15.84 -12.29 1.93
CA GLU A 353 15.39 -12.34 0.56
C GLU A 353 14.86 -10.96 0.14
N LEU A 354 15.23 -10.53 -1.07
CA LEU A 354 14.74 -9.32 -1.70
C LEU A 354 14.06 -9.71 -3.01
N SER A 355 12.93 -9.09 -3.32
CA SER A 355 12.27 -9.34 -4.59
C SER A 355 13.10 -8.78 -5.75
N GLY A 356 12.96 -9.38 -6.94
CA GLY A 356 13.61 -8.88 -8.15
C GLY A 356 13.27 -7.41 -8.41
N GLN A 357 12.03 -6.99 -8.13
CA GLN A 357 11.58 -5.61 -8.31
C GLN A 357 12.21 -4.65 -7.29
N GLN A 358 12.44 -5.07 -6.05
CA GLN A 358 13.17 -4.26 -5.06
C GLN A 358 14.61 -4.01 -5.50
N VAL A 359 15.28 -5.06 -5.98
CA VAL A 359 16.66 -4.96 -6.49
C VAL A 359 16.69 -4.08 -7.73
N ALA A 360 15.77 -4.28 -8.68
CA ALA A 360 15.67 -3.47 -9.88
C ALA A 360 15.41 -1.99 -9.55
N SER A 361 14.47 -1.72 -8.65
CA SER A 361 14.15 -0.37 -8.17
C SER A 361 15.38 0.34 -7.59
N PHE A 362 16.16 -0.37 -6.76
CA PHE A 362 17.42 0.15 -6.22
C PHE A 362 18.44 0.45 -7.33
N LEU A 363 18.64 -0.48 -8.27
CA LEU A 363 19.60 -0.32 -9.38
C LEU A 363 19.21 0.83 -10.34
N LEU A 364 17.92 1.07 -10.52
CA LEU A 364 17.37 2.18 -11.31
C LEU A 364 17.39 3.52 -10.57
N ASN A 365 17.89 3.57 -9.33
CA ASN A 365 17.82 4.74 -8.45
C ASN A 365 16.39 5.26 -8.23
N ILE A 366 15.40 4.36 -8.25
CA ILE A 366 14.04 4.69 -7.85
C ILE A 366 14.04 4.88 -6.33
N PRO A 367 13.51 6.00 -5.81
CA PRO A 367 13.60 6.26 -4.39
C PRO A 367 12.69 5.30 -3.62
N ASN A 368 13.19 4.80 -2.49
CA ASN A 368 12.42 3.96 -1.57
C ASN A 368 11.39 4.77 -0.73
N ARG A 369 11.31 6.08 -0.98
CA ARG A 369 10.36 7.00 -0.37
C ARG A 369 10.05 8.16 -1.29
N PHE A 370 8.86 8.72 -1.18
CA PHE A 370 8.42 9.89 -1.95
C PHE A 370 7.97 10.98 -1.00
N THR A 371 8.45 12.22 -1.14
CA THR A 371 8.04 13.33 -0.27
C THR A 371 8.36 14.67 -0.93
N ASN A 372 7.58 15.70 -0.60
CA ASN A 372 7.87 17.09 -0.98
C ASN A 372 8.76 17.83 0.04
N HIS A 373 9.19 17.17 1.11
CA HIS A 373 10.08 17.73 2.12
C HIS A 373 11.55 17.45 1.83
N LYS A 374 12.42 18.34 2.35
CA LYS A 374 13.87 18.13 2.38
C LYS A 374 14.30 17.95 3.84
N PHE A 375 15.20 17.00 4.05
CA PHE A 375 15.69 16.65 5.39
C PHE A 375 17.20 16.70 5.42
N ASP A 376 17.75 17.41 6.40
CA ASP A 376 19.18 17.44 6.64
C ASP A 376 19.60 16.28 7.56
N LYS A 377 20.77 15.70 7.27
CA LYS A 377 21.39 14.70 8.15
C LYS A 377 22.12 15.41 9.28
N MET A 378 21.59 15.32 10.49
CA MET A 378 22.33 15.72 11.69
C MET A 378 23.15 14.52 12.17
N TRP A 379 24.46 14.69 12.22
CA TRP A 379 25.38 13.74 12.86
C TRP A 379 25.49 14.17 14.32
N TRP A 380 25.02 13.33 15.24
CA TRP A 380 25.14 13.55 16.68
C TRP A 380 26.15 12.59 17.30
#